data_AF-A0A3Q8V862-F1
#
_entry.id   AF-A0A3Q8V862-F1
#
_cell.length_a   1.000
_cell.length_b   1.000
_cell.length_c   1.000
_cell.angle_alpha   90.00
_cell.angle_beta   90.00
_cell.angle_gamma   90.00
#
_symmetry.space_group_name_H-M   'P 1'
#
loop_
_entity.id
_entity.type
_entity.pdbx_description
1 polymer ?
#
loop_
_entity_poly.entity_id
_entity_poly.type
_entity_poly.pdbx_seq_one_letter_code
_entity_poly.pdbx_strand_id
1 'polypeptide(L)'
;MWAGDQAQQALSLIADLPGGELYRCFLPGWGIRAHDSTDQLFEIAFCFRCHGARVWGPDLPVEQQAQTFDAQSPAAMELLRRFRSCLPD
;
A
#
# COMPACT_ATOMS: atom_id res chain seq x y z
N MET A 1 -12.28 6.80 5.18
CA MET A 1 -11.19 7.68 4.71
C MET A 1 -10.29 7.99 5.90
N TRP A 2 -8.98 7.83 5.76
CA TRP A 2 -8.03 8.14 6.84
C TRP A 2 -7.53 9.59 6.70
N ALA A 3 -7.35 10.30 7.81
CA ALA A 3 -6.85 11.66 7.85
C ALA A 3 -6.00 11.90 9.11
N GLY A 4 -5.11 12.90 9.08
CA GLY A 4 -4.23 13.22 10.21
C GLY A 4 -3.39 12.03 10.66
N ASP A 5 -3.38 11.77 11.97
CA ASP A 5 -2.60 10.68 12.59
C ASP A 5 -2.89 9.30 11.99
N GLN A 6 -4.13 9.04 11.56
CA GLN A 6 -4.49 7.75 10.94
C GLN A 6 -3.79 7.57 9.59
N ALA A 7 -3.68 8.64 8.81
CA ALA A 7 -2.96 8.62 7.54
C ALA A 7 -1.46 8.46 7.81
N GLN A 8 -0.89 9.20 8.76
CA GLN A 8 0.52 9.11 9.11
C GLN A 8 0.91 7.69 9.56
N GLN A 9 0.11 7.06 10.42
CA GLN A 9 0.36 5.69 10.87
C GLN A 9 0.27 4.67 9.72
N ALA A 10 -0.67 4.84 8.79
CA ALA A 10 -0.76 3.97 7.61
C ALA A 10 0.47 4.12 6.71
N LEU A 11 0.96 5.34 6.52
CA LEU A 11 2.19 5.59 5.75
C LEU A 11 3.43 5.00 6.44
N SER A 12 3.53 5.09 7.77
CA SER A 12 4.60 4.44 8.52
C SER A 12 4.58 2.91 8.34
N LEU A 13 3.40 2.28 8.41
CA LEU A 13 3.29 0.84 8.15
C LEU A 13 3.75 0.45 6.74
N ILE A 14 3.49 1.30 5.73
CA ILE A 14 3.93 1.07 4.35
C ILE A 14 5.45 1.22 4.24
N ALA A 15 6.03 2.23 4.88
CA ALA A 15 7.48 2.43 4.91
C ALA A 15 8.22 1.28 5.61
N ASP A 16 7.58 0.66 6.61
CA ASP A 16 8.15 -0.44 7.39
C ASP A 16 7.94 -1.83 6.74
N LEU A 17 7.34 -1.91 5.54
CA LEU A 17 7.16 -3.17 4.84
C LEU A 17 8.52 -3.75 4.41
N PRO A 18 8.96 -4.89 4.97
CA PRO A 18 10.21 -5.50 4.53
C PRO A 18 10.00 -6.14 3.15
N GLY A 19 11.04 -6.16 2.32
CA GLY A 19 11.00 -6.80 1.01
C GLY A 19 10.66 -8.29 1.09
N GLY A 20 10.00 -8.81 0.06
CA GLY A 20 9.58 -10.21 -0.02
C GLY A 20 9.91 -10.86 -1.36
N GLU A 21 9.63 -12.16 -1.47
CA GLU A 21 9.72 -12.88 -2.75
C GLU A 21 8.66 -12.41 -3.75
N LEU A 22 9.02 -12.35 -5.03
CA LEU A 22 8.14 -11.88 -6.11
C LEU A 22 7.24 -13.02 -6.60
N TYR A 23 5.92 -12.84 -6.45
CA TYR A 23 4.91 -13.67 -7.12
C TYR A 23 4.15 -12.83 -8.15
N ARG A 24 3.98 -13.35 -9.37
CA ARG A 24 3.23 -12.65 -10.43
C ARG A 24 1.72 -12.71 -10.17
N CYS A 25 1.05 -11.57 -10.13
CA CYS A 25 -0.41 -11.50 -10.07
C CYS A 25 -0.95 -10.34 -10.91
N PHE A 26 -2.18 -10.49 -11.41
CA PHE A 26 -2.87 -9.52 -12.26
C PHE A 26 -3.99 -8.76 -11.54
N LEU A 27 -4.30 -9.10 -10.28
CA LEU A 27 -5.42 -8.53 -9.53
C LEU A 27 -4.96 -8.08 -8.13
N PRO A 28 -4.51 -6.83 -7.96
CA PRO A 28 -4.35 -6.25 -6.63
C PRO A 28 -5.73 -6.06 -5.98
N GLY A 29 -5.85 -6.44 -4.72
CA GLY A 29 -7.13 -6.44 -3.99
C GLY A 29 -7.36 -5.21 -3.12
N TRP A 30 -6.30 -4.44 -2.83
CA TRP A 30 -6.34 -3.30 -1.92
C TRP A 30 -5.55 -2.14 -2.50
N GLY A 31 -5.87 -0.91 -2.10
CA GLY A 31 -5.08 0.25 -2.50
C GLY A 31 -5.35 1.49 -1.66
N ILE A 32 -4.42 2.43 -1.75
CA ILE A 32 -4.54 3.77 -1.21
C ILE A 32 -4.37 4.79 -2.33
N ARG A 33 -5.10 5.90 -2.23
CA ARG A 33 -4.81 7.13 -2.95
C ARG A 33 -4.51 8.20 -1.90
N ALA A 34 -3.31 8.75 -1.98
CA ALA A 34 -2.89 9.85 -1.12
C ALA A 34 -3.17 11.15 -1.85
N HIS A 35 -3.77 12.10 -1.14
CA HIS A 35 -4.08 13.43 -1.64
C HIS A 35 -3.53 14.47 -0.65
N ASP A 36 -3.10 15.61 -1.18
CA ASP A 36 -3.03 16.83 -0.38
C ASP A 36 -4.37 17.59 -0.45
N SER A 37 -4.37 18.89 -0.15
CA SER A 37 -5.57 19.72 -0.21
C SER A 37 -6.17 19.91 -1.61
N THR A 38 -5.37 19.72 -2.67
CA THR A 38 -5.73 20.09 -4.04
C THR A 38 -5.52 18.95 -5.04
N ASP A 39 -4.52 18.11 -4.82
CA ASP A 39 -4.02 17.17 -5.82
C ASP A 39 -3.83 15.76 -5.25
N GLN A 40 -3.89 14.77 -6.14
CA GLN A 40 -3.46 13.41 -5.81
C GLN A 40 -1.93 13.35 -5.85
N LEU A 41 -1.33 12.93 -4.73
CA LEU A 41 0.11 12.79 -4.59
C LEU A 41 0.59 11.48 -5.23
N PHE A 42 -0.05 10.37 -4.87
CA PHE A 42 0.29 9.05 -5.38
C PHE A 42 -0.84 8.04 -5.14
N GLU A 43 -0.76 6.90 -5.83
CA GLU A 43 -1.61 5.74 -5.61
C GLU A 43 -0.72 4.50 -5.40
N ILE A 44 -1.11 3.65 -4.45
CA ILE A 44 -0.45 2.35 -4.24
C ILE A 44 -1.51 1.25 -4.27
N ALA A 45 -1.29 0.21 -5.06
CA ALA A 45 -2.10 -1.00 -5.03
C ALA A 45 -1.29 -2.15 -4.42
N PHE A 46 -1.91 -2.88 -3.49
CA PHE A 46 -1.33 -4.01 -2.77
C PHE A 46 -2.04 -5.32 -3.09
N CYS A 47 -1.26 -6.39 -3.21
CA CYS A 47 -1.78 -7.75 -3.24
C CYS A 47 -1.10 -8.60 -2.15
N PHE A 48 -1.78 -8.77 -1.01
CA PHE A 48 -1.29 -9.58 0.11
C PHE A 48 -1.22 -11.09 -0.21
N ARG A 49 -1.77 -11.53 -1.36
CA ARG A 49 -1.61 -12.91 -1.84
C ARG A 49 -0.33 -13.11 -2.63
N CYS A 50 0.07 -12.13 -3.45
CA CYS A 50 1.26 -12.23 -4.30
C CYS A 50 2.44 -11.38 -3.81
N HIS A 51 2.27 -10.72 -2.66
CA HIS A 51 3.33 -9.97 -1.98
C HIS A 51 3.82 -8.78 -2.82
N GLY A 52 2.98 -8.27 -3.73
CA GLY A 52 3.32 -7.21 -4.67
C GLY A 52 2.64 -5.88 -4.35
N ALA A 53 3.41 -4.80 -4.43
CA ALA A 53 2.93 -3.43 -4.37
C ALA A 53 3.25 -2.71 -5.69
N ARG A 54 2.28 -1.98 -6.25
CA ARG A 54 2.51 -1.07 -7.37
C ARG A 54 2.24 0.36 -6.95
N VAL A 55 3.14 1.27 -7.31
CA VAL A 55 3.04 2.69 -6.99
C VAL A 55 2.94 3.50 -8.27
N TRP A 56 2.02 4.45 -8.30
CA TRP A 56 1.87 5.45 -9.36
C TRP A 56 1.95 6.85 -8.75
N GLY A 57 2.73 7.72 -9.37
CA GLY A 57 2.88 9.12 -8.97
C GLY A 57 3.65 9.91 -10.04
N PRO A 58 3.51 11.25 -10.07
CA PRO A 58 4.07 12.09 -11.13
C PRO A 58 5.60 12.01 -11.23
N ASP A 59 6.29 11.82 -10.10
CA ASP A 59 7.76 11.86 -10.02
C ASP A 59 8.39 10.51 -9.66
N LEU A 60 7.70 9.40 -9.91
CA LEU A 60 8.18 8.07 -9.49
C LEU A 60 9.05 7.40 -10.57
N PRO A 61 10.34 7.10 -10.30
CA PRO A 61 11.18 6.30 -11.18
C PRO A 61 10.55 4.95 -11.51
N VAL A 62 10.78 4.45 -12.73
CA VAL A 62 10.16 3.19 -13.22
C VAL A 62 10.52 2.00 -12.32
N GLU A 63 11.76 1.94 -11.85
CA GLU A 63 12.23 0.91 -10.92
C GLU A 63 11.50 0.91 -9.57
N GLN A 64 10.87 2.02 -9.17
CA GLN A 64 10.13 2.15 -7.91
C GLN A 64 8.63 1.86 -8.06
N GLN A 65 8.13 1.74 -9.30
CA GLN A 65 6.71 1.53 -9.58
C GLN A 65 6.22 0.12 -9.22
N ALA A 66 7.13 -0.85 -9.07
CA ALA A 66 6.81 -2.21 -8.70
C ALA A 66 7.77 -2.69 -7.61
N GLN A 67 7.21 -3.05 -6.45
CA GLN A 67 7.95 -3.49 -5.28
C GLN A 67 7.33 -4.77 -4.72
N THR A 68 8.12 -5.53 -3.97
CA THR A 68 7.63 -6.69 -3.21
C THR A 68 7.68 -6.39 -1.72
N PHE A 69 6.82 -7.05 -0.96
CA PHE A 69 6.80 -6.96 0.49
C PHE A 69 6.46 -8.31 1.13
N ASP A 70 6.95 -8.57 2.35
CA ASP A 70 6.50 -9.71 3.13
C ASP A 70 5.09 -9.48 3.68
N ALA A 71 4.10 -10.15 3.08
CA ALA A 71 2.72 -10.06 3.49
C ALA A 71 2.41 -10.67 4.87
N GLN A 72 3.36 -11.43 5.45
CA GLN A 72 3.24 -12.02 6.79
C GLN A 72 3.92 -11.17 7.87
N SER A 73 4.62 -10.11 7.49
CA SER A 73 5.24 -9.18 8.44
C SER A 73 4.19 -8.51 9.35
N PRO A 74 4.55 -8.12 10.58
CA PRO A 74 3.63 -7.42 11.48
C PRO A 74 3.02 -6.15 10.85
N ALA A 75 3.82 -5.39 10.11
CA ALA A 75 3.37 -4.19 9.41
C ALA A 75 2.34 -4.51 8.32
N ALA A 76 2.58 -5.54 7.51
CA ALA A 76 1.64 -5.98 6.48
C ALA A 76 0.32 -6.49 7.07
N MET A 77 0.38 -7.28 8.15
CA MET A 77 -0.82 -7.79 8.81
C MET A 77 -1.68 -6.66 9.39
N GLU A 78 -1.06 -5.66 10.02
CA GLU A 78 -1.76 -4.51 10.55
C GLU A 78 -2.36 -3.63 9.43
N LEU A 79 -1.62 -3.40 8.35
CA LEU A 79 -2.13 -2.66 7.18
C LEU A 79 -3.34 -3.36 6.56
N LEU A 80 -3.27 -4.69 6.39
CA LEU A 80 -4.40 -5.49 5.89
C LEU A 80 -5.61 -5.46 6.83
N ARG A 81 -5.39 -5.48 8.15
CA ARG A 81 -6.46 -5.34 9.14
C ARG A 81 -7.16 -3.99 8.99
N ARG A 82 -6.40 -2.89 8.83
CA ARG A 82 -6.96 -1.55 8.60
C ARG A 82 -7.75 -1.48 7.30
N PHE A 83 -7.24 -2.07 6.22
CA PHE A 83 -8.00 -2.16 4.96
C PHE A 83 -9.33 -2.88 5.12
N ARG A 84 -9.34 -4.03 5.79
CA ARG A 84 -10.57 -4.79 6.05
C ARG A 84 -11.58 -4.03 6.89
N SER A 85 -11.12 -3.22 7.85
CA SER A 85 -12.02 -2.39 8.67
C SER A 85 -12.72 -1.25 7.90
N CYS A 86 -12.29 -0.98 6.66
CA CYS A 86 -12.93 0.00 5.78
C CYS A 86 -13.97 -0.64 4.83
N LEU A 87 -14.09 -1.97 4.79
CA LEU A 87 -15.14 -2.61 4.01
C LEU A 87 -16.51 -2.33 4.64
N PRO A 88 -17.55 -2.08 3.83
CA PRO A 88 -18.92 -2.05 4.34
C PRO A 88 -19.32 -3.44 4.84
N ASP A 89 -20.21 -3.47 5.84
CA ASP A 89 -20.85 -4.70 6.35
C ASP A 89 -21.67 -5.42 5.26
#